data_AF-A0A7D9DG54-F1
#
_entry.id   AF-A0A7D9DG54-F1
#
_cell.length_a   1.000
_cell.length_b   1.000
_cell.length_c   1.000
_cell.angle_alpha   90.00
_cell.angle_beta   90.00
_cell.angle_gamma   90.00
#
_symmetry.space_group_name_H-M   'P 1'
#
loop_
_entity.id
_entity.type
_entity.pdbx_description
1 polymer ?
#
loop_
_entity_poly.entity_id
_entity_poly.type
_entity_poly.pdbx_seq_one_letter_code
_entity_poly.pdbx_strand_id
1 'polypeptide(L)'
;MLWRVFQGCGHSFHIQCTLPDISVCQICKNLLTTKVSSLGKTANEAVHHFDPSAVQESVANSSDEDEDRDNSEMQDQDADDEELIETTNTQTVLERLKLK
;
A
#
# COMPACT_ATOMS: atom_id res chain seq x y z
N MET A 1 -21.94 7.84 -27.96
CA MET A 1 -22.47 7.64 -26.59
C MET A 1 -21.35 7.98 -25.61
N LEU A 2 -21.60 8.83 -24.61
CA LEU A 2 -20.56 9.33 -23.70
C LEU A 2 -20.40 8.41 -22.48
N TRP A 3 -19.15 8.23 -22.05
CA TRP A 3 -18.76 7.45 -20.88
C TRP A 3 -18.25 8.37 -19.78
N ARG A 4 -18.56 8.04 -18.53
CA ARG A 4 -17.96 8.64 -17.34
C ARG A 4 -17.06 7.61 -16.68
N VAL A 5 -15.82 7.98 -16.40
CA VAL A 5 -14.87 7.19 -15.61
C VAL A 5 -14.88 7.71 -14.18
N PHE A 6 -14.96 6.80 -13.20
CA PHE A 6 -14.92 7.13 -11.77
C PHE A 6 -13.47 7.21 -11.29
N GLN A 7 -13.09 8.39 -10.81
CA GLN A 7 -11.78 8.64 -10.21
C GLN A 7 -11.52 7.71 -9.02
N GLY A 8 -10.28 7.23 -8.90
CA GLY A 8 -9.85 6.32 -7.83
C GLY A 8 -10.14 4.82 -8.05
N CYS A 9 -10.93 4.45 -9.06
CA CYS A 9 -11.18 3.02 -9.36
C CYS A 9 -11.16 2.64 -10.85
N GLY A 10 -11.18 3.61 -11.76
CA GLY A 10 -11.12 3.36 -13.21
C GLY A 10 -12.39 2.75 -13.82
N HIS A 11 -13.40 2.37 -13.03
CA HIS A 11 -14.66 1.87 -13.56
C HIS A 11 -15.38 2.94 -14.37
N SER A 12 -15.95 2.54 -15.51
CA SER A 12 -16.63 3.44 -16.43
C SER A 12 -18.05 2.98 -16.74
N PHE A 13 -18.97 3.94 -16.86
CA PHE A 13 -20.37 3.68 -17.19
C PHE A 13 -20.87 4.68 -18.23
N HIS A 14 -21.86 4.29 -19.03
CA HIS A 14 -22.58 5.24 -19.88
C HIS A 14 -23.26 6.29 -19.01
N ILE A 15 -23.12 7.57 -19.37
CA ILE A 15 -23.72 8.68 -18.62
C ILE A 15 -25.24 8.53 -18.53
N GLN A 16 -25.87 7.99 -19.58
CA GLN A 16 -27.32 7.76 -19.64
C GLN A 16 -27.78 6.58 -18.76
N CYS A 17 -26.89 5.63 -18.46
CA CYS A 17 -27.21 4.48 -17.62
C CYS A 17 -26.95 4.74 -16.12
N THR A 18 -26.26 5.83 -15.79
CA THR A 18 -26.03 6.24 -14.41
C THR A 18 -27.15 7.12 -13.90
N LEU A 19 -27.55 6.93 -12.63
CA LEU A 19 -28.45 7.87 -11.95
C LEU A 19 -27.86 9.30 -12.01
N PRO A 20 -28.70 10.33 -12.14
CA PRO A 20 -28.25 11.70 -12.00
C PRO A 20 -27.51 11.86 -10.65
N ASP A 21 -26.42 12.63 -10.68
CA ASP A 21 -25.62 13.01 -9.51
C ASP A 21 -24.86 11.88 -8.78
N ILE A 22 -24.66 10.73 -9.42
CA ILE A 22 -23.84 9.68 -8.83
C ILE A 22 -22.35 10.10 -8.82
N SER A 23 -21.80 10.30 -7.62
CA SER A 23 -20.39 10.65 -7.37
C SER A 23 -19.53 9.44 -6.97
N VAL A 24 -20.17 8.34 -6.56
CA VAL A 24 -19.50 7.14 -6.07
C VAL A 24 -19.69 5.99 -7.05
N CYS A 25 -18.60 5.25 -7.32
CA CYS A 25 -18.66 4.04 -8.12
C CYS A 25 -19.46 2.95 -7.38
N GLN A 26 -20.53 2.45 -8.02
CA GLN A 26 -21.41 1.46 -7.39
C GLN A 26 -20.75 0.09 -7.21
N ILE A 27 -19.82 -0.29 -8.11
CA ILE A 27 -19.03 -1.52 -7.97
C ILE A 27 -18.15 -1.44 -6.72
N CYS A 28 -17.41 -0.33 -6.58
CA CYS A 28 -16.53 -0.13 -5.43
C CYS A 28 -17.30 0.06 -4.13
N LYS A 29 -18.45 0.73 -4.14
CA LYS A 29 -19.30 0.89 -2.94
C LYS A 29 -19.63 -0.47 -2.31
N ASN A 30 -20.05 -1.43 -3.14
CA ASN A 30 -20.41 -2.77 -2.68
C ASN A 30 -19.18 -3.54 -2.19
N LEU A 31 -18.07 -3.45 -2.92
CA LEU A 31 -16.80 -4.08 -2.53
C LEU A 31 -16.30 -3.53 -1.18
N LEU A 32 -16.24 -2.21 -1.02
CA LEU A 32 -15.80 -1.54 0.19
C LEU A 32 -16.66 -1.93 1.39
N THR A 33 -17.98 -1.91 1.22
CA THR A 33 -18.92 -2.33 2.29
C THR A 33 -18.62 -3.77 2.74
N THR A 34 -18.39 -4.66 1.78
CA THR A 34 -18.09 -6.08 2.07
C THR A 34 -16.74 -6.24 2.76
N LYS A 35 -15.70 -5.56 2.26
CA LYS A 35 -14.35 -5.63 2.81
C LYS A 35 -14.27 -5.02 4.21
N VAL A 36 -14.92 -3.89 4.46
CA VAL A 36 -15.00 -3.28 5.79
C VAL A 36 -15.70 -4.20 6.78
N SER A 37 -16.81 -4.83 6.37
CA SER A 37 -17.50 -5.81 7.23
C SER A 37 -16.62 -7.02 7.54
N SER A 38 -15.91 -7.55 6.55
CA SER A 38 -14.96 -8.65 6.74
C SER A 38 -13.83 -8.27 7.69
N LEU A 39 -13.22 -7.09 7.51
CA LEU A 39 -12.17 -6.58 8.39
C LEU A 39 -12.68 -6.44 9.83
N GLY A 40 -13.88 -5.90 10.02
CA GLY A 40 -14.50 -5.78 11.33
C GLY A 40 -14.68 -7.12 12.03
N LYS A 41 -15.09 -8.16 11.29
CA LYS A 41 -15.17 -9.53 11.82
C LYS A 41 -13.81 -10.07 12.21
N THR A 42 -12.83 -9.98 11.32
CA THR A 42 -11.47 -10.45 11.58
C THR A 42 -10.83 -9.73 12.77
N ALA A 43 -11.00 -8.41 12.87
CA ALA A 43 -10.50 -7.63 14.00
C ALA A 43 -11.16 -8.07 15.32
N ASN A 44 -12.47 -8.31 15.30
CA ASN A 44 -13.20 -8.76 16.48
C ASN A 44 -12.77 -10.18 16.91
N GLU A 45 -12.64 -11.10 15.96
CA GLU A 45 -12.11 -12.44 16.21
C GLU A 45 -10.69 -12.39 16.76
N ALA A 46 -9.82 -11.53 16.21
CA ALA A 46 -8.45 -11.36 16.68
C ALA A 46 -8.39 -10.87 18.13
N VAL A 47 -9.30 -9.98 18.56
CA VAL A 47 -9.39 -9.53 19.95
C VAL A 47 -9.87 -10.66 20.87
N HIS A 48 -10.86 -11.44 20.45
CA HIS A 48 -11.43 -12.52 21.26
C HIS A 48 -10.53 -13.76 21.36
N HIS A 49 -9.70 -14.00 20.35
CA HIS A 49 -8.75 -15.11 20.30
C HIS A 49 -7.30 -14.67 20.54
N PHE A 50 -7.10 -13.47 21.07
CA PHE A 50 -5.78 -12.96 21.43
C PHE A 50 -5.22 -13.76 22.62
N ASP A 51 -4.18 -14.56 22.36
CA ASP A 51 -3.37 -15.19 23.40
C ASP A 51 -2.08 -14.36 23.62
N PRO A 52 -1.97 -13.60 24.73
CA PRO A 52 -0.79 -12.80 25.03
C PRO A 52 0.48 -13.65 25.24
N SER A 53 0.36 -14.97 25.45
CA SER A 53 1.52 -15.88 25.60
C SER A 53 2.19 -16.20 24.26
N ALA A 54 1.51 -15.99 23.13
CA ALA A 54 2.04 -16.23 21.78
C ALA A 54 2.94 -15.08 21.27
N VAL A 55 3.14 -14.02 22.04
CA VAL A 55 3.89 -12.81 21.65
C VAL A 55 5.35 -12.83 22.16
N GLN A 56 5.79 -13.93 22.79
CA GLN A 56 7.20 -14.09 23.16
C GLN A 56 8.03 -14.77 22.04
N GLU A 57 9.16 -14.13 21.76
CA GLU A 57 10.34 -14.57 20.98
C GLU A 57 10.31 -14.50 19.45
N SER A 58 10.85 -13.38 18.95
CA SER A 58 11.98 -13.42 18.00
C SER A 58 12.85 -12.16 18.11
N VAL A 59 13.53 -11.99 19.24
CA VAL A 59 14.78 -11.21 19.27
C VAL A 59 15.92 -12.23 19.25
N ALA A 60 16.14 -12.84 18.09
CA ALA A 60 17.34 -13.63 17.85
C ALA A 60 18.40 -12.71 17.25
N ASN A 61 19.25 -12.21 18.15
CA ASN A 61 20.56 -11.68 17.86
C ASN A 61 21.41 -12.77 17.19
N SER A 62 21.62 -12.70 15.87
CA SER A 62 22.67 -13.48 15.20
C SER A 62 23.62 -12.53 14.50
N SER A 63 24.80 -12.47 15.08
CA SER A 63 26.00 -11.71 14.73
C SER A 63 26.42 -11.84 13.26
N ASP A 64 27.12 -10.80 12.84
CA ASP A 64 27.93 -10.70 11.63
C ASP A 64 28.80 -11.95 11.41
N GLU A 65 28.69 -12.57 10.23
CA GLU A 65 29.78 -13.34 9.63
C GLU A 65 29.90 -12.93 8.16
N ASP A 66 30.89 -12.07 7.91
CA ASP A 66 31.45 -11.77 6.60
C ASP A 66 32.11 -13.04 6.03
N GLU A 67 31.65 -13.54 4.89
CA GLU A 67 32.45 -14.40 4.02
C GLU A 67 32.47 -13.87 2.59
N ASP A 68 33.50 -13.07 2.30
CA ASP A 68 34.01 -12.76 0.97
C ASP A 68 34.48 -14.03 0.25
N ARG A 69 33.84 -14.42 -0.87
CA ARG A 69 34.48 -15.19 -1.96
C ARG A 69 33.91 -14.87 -3.35
N ASP A 70 34.54 -13.87 -3.96
CA ASP A 70 35.17 -13.83 -5.30
C ASP A 70 34.62 -14.65 -6.50
N ASN A 71 34.38 -13.88 -7.56
CA ASN A 71 34.59 -14.14 -9.00
C ASN A 71 33.70 -15.13 -9.77
N SER A 72 32.74 -14.57 -10.51
CA SER A 72 32.44 -15.02 -11.88
C SER A 72 32.03 -13.81 -12.73
N GLU A 73 32.91 -13.44 -13.66
CA GLU A 73 32.71 -12.44 -14.69
C GLU A 73 31.44 -12.72 -15.52
N MET A 74 30.49 -11.79 -15.48
CA MET A 74 29.60 -11.51 -16.61
C MET A 74 29.57 -10.00 -16.81
N GLN A 75 30.41 -9.53 -17.74
CA GLN A 75 30.21 -8.23 -18.37
C GLN A 75 28.99 -8.34 -19.27
N ASP A 76 27.91 -7.64 -18.91
CA ASP A 76 27.10 -6.97 -19.91
C ASP A 76 26.79 -5.56 -19.39
N GLN A 77 27.28 -4.59 -20.14
CA GLN A 77 27.02 -3.18 -19.95
C GLN A 77 25.64 -2.89 -20.54
N ASP A 78 24.69 -2.50 -19.71
CA ASP A 78 23.62 -1.62 -20.15
C ASP A 78 23.41 -0.58 -19.04
N ALA A 79 23.84 0.64 -19.35
CA ALA A 79 23.60 1.82 -18.55
C ALA A 79 22.17 2.29 -18.80
N ASP A 80 21.38 2.45 -17.73
CA ASP A 80 20.36 3.50 -17.68
C ASP A 80 20.06 3.88 -16.23
N ASP A 81 20.02 5.20 -16.02
CA ASP A 81 19.99 5.95 -14.76
C ASP A 81 19.08 5.40 -13.65
N GLU A 82 19.67 5.03 -12.50
CA GLU A 82 18.92 4.98 -11.24
C GLU A 82 18.78 6.40 -10.68
N GLU A 83 17.57 6.94 -10.81
CA GLU A 83 17.11 8.15 -10.13
C GLU A 83 17.32 8.00 -8.62
N LEU A 84 18.24 8.81 -8.10
CA LEU A 84 18.59 8.92 -6.69
C LEU A 84 17.33 9.32 -5.90
N ILE A 85 16.67 8.35 -5.26
CA ILE A 85 15.55 8.63 -4.34
C ILE A 85 16.16 9.31 -3.10
N GLU A 86 16.22 10.64 -3.15
CA GLU A 86 16.52 11.49 -2.00
C GLU A 86 15.44 11.24 -0.95
N THR A 87 15.76 10.43 0.05
CA THR A 87 14.89 10.13 1.18
C THR A 87 14.67 11.41 1.96
N THR A 88 13.58 12.11 1.66
CA THR A 88 13.25 13.37 2.29
C THR A 88 12.85 13.11 3.74
N ASN A 89 13.66 13.60 4.68
CA ASN A 89 13.40 13.51 6.12
C ASN A 89 12.01 14.08 6.45
N THR A 90 11.16 13.27 7.08
CA THR A 90 9.76 13.61 7.39
C THR A 90 9.61 14.81 8.33
N GLN A 91 10.67 15.21 9.05
CA GLN A 91 10.69 16.43 9.85
C GLN A 91 10.57 17.71 9.01
N THR A 92 11.12 17.74 7.80
CA THR A 92 11.13 18.93 6.93
C THR A 92 9.74 19.23 6.35
N VAL A 93 8.88 18.22 6.21
CA VAL A 93 7.50 18.38 5.70
C VAL A 93 6.59 19.02 6.76
N LEU A 94 6.81 18.70 8.04
CA LEU A 94 6.01 19.24 9.15
C LEU A 94 6.26 20.72 9.41
N GLU A 95 7.47 21.23 9.18
CA GLU A 95 7.77 22.66 9.33
C GLU A 95 7.12 23.51 8.23
N ARG A 96 7.01 22.99 7.00
CA ARG A 96 6.33 23.69 5.89
C ARG A 96 4.81 23.84 6.09
N LEU A 97 4.20 22.98 6.90
CA LEU A 97 2.76 23.01 7.18
C LEU A 97 2.38 24.03 8.27
N LYS A 98 3.33 24.51 9.09
CA LYS A 98 3.06 25.49 10.16
C LYS A 98 3.23 26.97 9.75
N LEU A 99 3.51 27.23 8.47
CA LEU A 99 3.72 28.59 7.93
C LEU A 99 2.54 29.11 7.08
N LYS A 100 1.31 28.65 7.34
CA LYS A 100 0.10 29.29 6.81
C LYS A 100 -0.92 29.51 7.91
#